data_AF-A0A9W4VQ58-F1
#
_entry.id   AF-A0A9W4VQ58-F1
#
_cell.length_a   1.000
_cell.length_b   1.000
_cell.length_c   1.000
_cell.angle_alpha   90.00
_cell.angle_beta   90.00
_cell.angle_gamma   90.00
#
_symmetry.space_group_name_H-M   'P 1'
#
loop_
_entity.id
_entity.type
_entity.pdbx_description
1 polymer ?
#
loop_
_entity_poly.entity_id
_entity_poly.type
_entity_poly.pdbx_seq_one_letter_code
_entity_poly.pdbx_strand_id
1 'polypeptide(L)'
;MLKIKSEILLKIGRRNNWREVAFFANADETKFEVREYYGQNKLAYIKEVSRFPFDCYGVATMNFDNIVRSREIDGYDIEHSLKTTIPCMPFMQFKPPVYSCNFQTPFREQFKTLNEPVALPIYDGKRVYIKLGSESINSIQMVDIAGNAIAAPEKLVNELQLKVKISQLECAVIEGYLESDFGIRVVDVLMMNGMAIEQPYRSRIKAIKGVLGSSYLIRYIDATANYGELKQNKARHFLVKDNTKPCGDDSTFVVPNFYSIKVLVEKAYDYRPGYYKVMFITESGYESIGDLYSPHEELHPNIQVQIAFKEVENGLPIGFWLSPIQNKEKLTYDEKGTEITQMKKLNEYWYGL
;
A
#
# COMPACT_ATOMS: atom_id res chain seq x y z
N MET A 1 22.95 -3.41 -17.01
CA MET A 1 22.74 -4.07 -15.71
C MET A 1 22.92 -3.05 -14.57
N LEU A 2 21.86 -2.81 -13.79
CA LEU A 2 21.85 -1.98 -12.58
C LEU A 2 22.39 -2.77 -11.39
N LYS A 3 23.30 -2.19 -10.60
CA LYS A 3 23.73 -2.77 -9.31
C LYS A 3 22.62 -2.60 -8.28
N ILE A 4 21.98 -3.68 -7.84
CA ILE A 4 20.85 -3.65 -6.90
C ILE A 4 21.26 -3.94 -5.45
N LYS A 5 22.36 -4.65 -5.24
CA LYS A 5 22.90 -5.01 -3.91
C LYS A 5 24.41 -5.19 -4.00
N SER A 6 25.15 -4.80 -2.96
CA SER A 6 26.58 -5.14 -2.83
C SER A 6 27.00 -5.27 -1.37
N GLU A 7 27.84 -6.25 -1.09
CA GLU A 7 28.53 -6.41 0.20
C GLU A 7 30.03 -6.15 -0.02
N ILE A 8 30.63 -5.33 0.84
CA ILE A 8 32.06 -5.09 0.87
C ILE A 8 32.66 -5.91 2.00
N LEU A 9 33.72 -6.67 1.72
CA LEU A 9 34.39 -7.49 2.71
C LEU A 9 35.87 -7.10 2.83
N LEU A 10 36.35 -6.95 4.06
CA LEU A 10 37.73 -6.59 4.39
C LEU A 10 38.48 -7.81 4.91
N LYS A 11 39.70 -8.01 4.42
CA LYS A 11 40.52 -9.14 4.86
C LYS A 11 40.94 -8.94 6.31
N ILE A 12 40.71 -9.97 7.14
CA ILE A 12 41.18 -9.97 8.53
C ILE A 12 42.72 -10.04 8.55
N GLY A 13 43.37 -9.11 9.25
CA GLY A 13 44.83 -9.08 9.46
C GLY A 13 45.53 -7.85 8.89
N ARG A 14 46.85 -7.96 8.63
CA ARG A 14 47.75 -6.81 8.36
C ARG A 14 47.66 -6.22 6.94
N ARG A 15 46.95 -6.85 6.00
CA ARG A 15 46.87 -6.40 4.60
C ARG A 15 45.52 -5.77 4.31
N ASN A 16 45.50 -4.57 3.75
CA ASN A 16 44.30 -3.87 3.28
C ASN A 16 43.81 -4.46 1.95
N ASN A 17 43.45 -5.73 1.97
CA ASN A 17 42.80 -6.42 0.86
C ASN A 17 41.30 -6.39 1.09
N TRP A 18 40.53 -6.17 0.04
CA TRP A 18 39.08 -6.16 0.14
C TRP A 18 38.43 -6.79 -1.08
N ARG A 19 37.18 -7.20 -0.90
CA ARG A 19 36.32 -7.79 -1.92
C ARG A 19 35.03 -6.98 -1.99
N GLU A 20 34.47 -6.83 -3.19
CA GLU A 20 33.08 -6.46 -3.36
C GLU A 20 32.38 -7.63 -4.04
N VAL A 21 31.30 -8.11 -3.44
CA VAL A 21 30.36 -9.00 -4.12
C VAL A 21 29.16 -8.14 -4.48
N ALA A 22 28.91 -7.96 -5.77
CA ALA A 22 27.87 -7.08 -6.30
C ALA A 22 26.86 -7.86 -7.13
N PHE A 23 25.58 -7.62 -6.87
CA PHE A 23 24.45 -8.21 -7.53
C PHE A 23 23.82 -7.16 -8.46
N PHE A 24 23.68 -7.53 -9.73
CA PHE A 24 23.09 -6.72 -10.77
C PHE A 24 21.85 -7.37 -11.39
N ALA A 25 20.92 -6.53 -11.87
CA ALA A 25 19.77 -6.93 -12.67
C ALA A 25 19.67 -6.08 -13.95
N ASN A 26 19.11 -6.61 -15.04
CA ASN A 26 18.75 -5.81 -16.21
C ASN A 26 17.46 -5.00 -15.96
N ALA A 27 17.18 -4.05 -16.84
CA ALA A 27 16.02 -3.15 -16.77
C ALA A 27 14.66 -3.88 -16.60
N ASP A 28 14.45 -4.96 -17.35
CA ASP A 28 13.24 -5.80 -17.33
C ASP A 28 13.29 -6.94 -16.30
N GLU A 29 14.40 -7.07 -15.55
CA GLU A 29 14.59 -8.01 -14.45
C GLU A 29 14.41 -9.50 -14.84
N THR A 30 14.77 -9.82 -16.08
CA THR A 30 14.81 -11.17 -16.65
C THR A 30 16.20 -11.79 -16.63
N LYS A 31 17.24 -11.00 -16.36
CA LYS A 31 18.64 -11.41 -16.30
C LYS A 31 19.34 -10.79 -15.12
N PHE A 32 20.23 -11.56 -14.54
CA PHE A 32 20.90 -11.28 -13.28
C PHE A 32 22.38 -11.58 -13.39
N GLU A 33 23.22 -10.82 -12.71
CA GLU A 33 24.66 -11.08 -12.64
C GLU A 33 25.15 -10.91 -11.21
N VAL A 34 25.94 -11.86 -10.73
CA VAL A 34 26.76 -11.68 -9.53
C VAL A 34 28.21 -11.51 -9.97
N ARG A 35 28.82 -10.41 -9.56
CA ARG A 35 30.20 -10.07 -9.88
C ARG A 35 31.01 -9.96 -8.61
N GLU A 36 32.24 -10.44 -8.64
CA GLU A 36 33.18 -10.25 -7.55
C GLU A 36 34.33 -9.36 -8.03
N TYR A 37 34.67 -8.39 -7.20
CA TYR A 37 35.80 -7.50 -7.40
C TYR A 37 36.82 -7.68 -6.28
N TYR A 38 38.09 -7.45 -6.61
CA TYR A 38 39.21 -7.47 -5.69
C TYR A 38 39.92 -6.12 -5.69
N GLY A 39 40.31 -5.65 -4.51
CA GLY A 39 41.19 -4.50 -4.38
C GLY A 39 42.30 -4.68 -3.35
N GLN A 40 43.40 -3.95 -3.56
CA GLN A 40 44.58 -3.87 -2.68
C GLN A 40 44.86 -2.41 -2.31
N ASN A 41 45.17 -2.17 -1.03
CA ASN A 41 45.70 -0.93 -0.44
C ASN A 41 44.83 0.35 -0.52
N LYS A 42 44.08 0.60 -1.60
CA LYS A 42 43.10 1.71 -1.77
C LYS A 42 41.90 1.25 -2.61
N LEU A 43 40.73 1.84 -2.39
CA LEU A 43 39.49 1.58 -3.16
C LEU A 43 39.63 1.81 -4.68
N ALA A 44 40.64 2.56 -5.12
CA ALA A 44 40.84 2.96 -6.52
C ALA A 44 41.37 1.84 -7.45
N TYR A 45 41.91 0.74 -6.92
CA TYR A 45 42.40 -0.38 -7.71
C TYR A 45 41.43 -1.57 -7.59
N ILE A 46 40.31 -1.49 -8.32
CA ILE A 46 39.36 -2.59 -8.49
C ILE A 46 39.77 -3.44 -9.68
N LYS A 47 39.75 -4.76 -9.51
CA LYS A 47 39.77 -5.73 -10.60
C LYS A 47 38.60 -6.69 -10.47
N GLU A 48 37.80 -6.83 -11.52
CA GLU A 48 36.80 -7.90 -11.62
C GLU A 48 37.53 -9.25 -11.65
N VAL A 49 37.15 -10.17 -10.75
CA VAL A 49 37.74 -11.50 -10.65
C VAL A 49 36.77 -12.60 -11.06
N SER A 50 35.47 -12.38 -10.95
CA SER A 50 34.46 -13.32 -11.41
C SER A 50 33.17 -12.62 -11.83
N ARG A 51 32.46 -13.25 -12.76
CA ARG A 51 31.16 -12.83 -13.26
C ARG A 51 30.31 -14.07 -13.52
N PHE A 52 29.17 -14.15 -12.83
CA PHE A 52 28.24 -15.27 -12.93
C PHE A 52 26.88 -14.76 -13.44
N PRO A 53 26.49 -15.09 -14.68
CA PRO A 53 25.18 -14.75 -15.21
C PRO A 53 24.11 -15.75 -14.79
N PHE A 54 22.89 -15.26 -14.57
CA PHE A 54 21.72 -16.05 -14.21
C PHE A 54 20.46 -15.51 -14.91
N ASP A 55 19.48 -16.38 -15.13
CA ASP A 55 18.14 -16.08 -15.64
C ASP A 55 17.05 -16.16 -14.54
N CYS A 56 17.42 -16.66 -13.36
CA CYS A 56 16.52 -16.82 -12.22
C CYS A 56 17.00 -16.01 -11.01
N TYR A 57 16.13 -15.14 -10.50
CA TYR A 57 16.41 -14.29 -9.33
C TYR A 57 16.79 -15.09 -8.08
N GLY A 58 16.06 -16.18 -7.80
CA GLY A 58 16.30 -17.02 -6.62
C GLY A 58 17.67 -17.68 -6.66
N VAL A 59 18.08 -18.19 -7.83
CA VAL A 59 19.41 -18.80 -8.02
C VAL A 59 20.51 -17.76 -7.93
N ALA A 60 20.32 -16.57 -8.52
CA ALA A 60 21.27 -15.47 -8.42
C ALA A 60 21.48 -15.01 -6.97
N THR A 61 20.39 -14.87 -6.20
CA THR A 61 20.43 -14.52 -4.77
C THR A 61 21.19 -15.57 -3.96
N MET A 62 20.89 -16.85 -4.18
CA MET A 62 21.58 -17.95 -3.51
C MET A 62 23.09 -17.93 -3.79
N ASN A 63 23.48 -17.69 -5.05
CA ASN A 63 24.91 -17.61 -5.41
C ASN A 63 25.60 -16.39 -4.82
N PHE A 64 24.92 -15.23 -4.78
CA PHE A 64 25.42 -14.06 -4.08
C PHE A 64 25.75 -14.37 -2.62
N ASP A 65 24.80 -14.94 -1.89
CA ASP A 65 24.98 -15.25 -0.46
C ASP A 65 26.07 -16.32 -0.26
N ASN A 66 26.17 -17.31 -1.14
CA ASN A 66 27.22 -18.33 -1.09
C ASN A 66 28.61 -17.74 -1.31
N ILE A 67 28.78 -16.81 -2.26
CA ILE A 67 30.07 -16.17 -2.49
C ILE A 67 30.48 -15.32 -1.27
N VAL A 68 29.55 -14.55 -0.70
CA VAL A 68 29.79 -13.78 0.53
C VAL A 68 30.25 -14.70 1.66
N ARG A 69 29.50 -15.76 1.95
CA ARG A 69 29.83 -16.74 2.99
C ARG A 69 31.16 -17.44 2.75
N SER A 70 31.47 -17.78 1.49
CA SER A 70 32.76 -18.39 1.14
C SER A 70 33.92 -17.44 1.48
N ARG A 71 33.75 -16.13 1.31
CA ARG A 71 34.78 -15.15 1.66
C ARG A 71 34.89 -14.93 3.17
N GLU A 72 33.79 -15.01 3.90
CA GLU A 72 33.83 -15.06 5.37
C GLU A 72 34.66 -16.26 5.86
N ILE A 73 34.44 -17.45 5.29
CA ILE A 73 35.26 -18.65 5.56
C ILE A 73 36.73 -18.45 5.19
N ASP A 74 37.01 -17.73 4.10
CA ASP A 74 38.37 -17.38 3.69
C ASP A 74 39.02 -16.36 4.63
N GLY A 75 38.35 -15.84 5.66
CA GLY A 75 38.90 -14.89 6.63
C GLY A 75 38.75 -13.42 6.19
N TYR A 76 37.59 -13.07 5.66
CA TYR A 76 37.14 -11.70 5.44
C TYR A 76 35.95 -11.37 6.36
N ASP A 77 35.83 -10.13 6.81
CA ASP A 77 34.66 -9.64 7.54
C ASP A 77 33.86 -8.67 6.67
N ILE A 78 32.52 -8.68 6.80
CA ILE A 78 31.64 -7.75 6.11
C ILE A 78 31.78 -6.35 6.72
N GLU A 79 32.09 -5.36 5.90
CA GLU A 79 32.06 -3.94 6.27
C GLU A 79 30.65 -3.40 6.10
N HIS A 80 29.84 -3.52 7.14
CA HIS A 80 28.43 -3.14 7.12
C HIS A 80 28.19 -1.68 6.75
N SER A 81 29.13 -0.76 7.03
CA SER A 81 28.98 0.66 6.68
C SER A 81 29.05 0.95 5.18
N LEU A 82 29.59 0.02 4.39
CA LEU A 82 29.74 0.14 2.93
C LEU A 82 28.77 -0.75 2.15
N LYS A 83 27.91 -1.49 2.85
CA LYS A 83 26.84 -2.27 2.22
C LYS A 83 25.92 -1.34 1.44
N THR A 84 25.58 -1.74 0.23
CA THR A 84 24.58 -1.05 -0.58
C THR A 84 23.43 -1.99 -0.90
N THR A 85 22.20 -1.54 -0.74
CA THR A 85 21.00 -2.24 -1.25
C THR A 85 20.05 -1.16 -1.74
N ILE A 86 19.67 -1.23 -3.02
CA ILE A 86 18.70 -0.31 -3.58
C ILE A 86 17.31 -0.75 -3.09
N PRO A 87 16.55 0.15 -2.44
CA PRO A 87 15.21 -0.19 -1.97
C PRO A 87 14.31 -0.64 -3.11
N CYS A 88 13.40 -1.57 -2.82
CA CYS A 88 12.40 -2.05 -3.79
C CYS A 88 12.98 -2.71 -5.05
N MET A 89 14.26 -3.10 -5.07
CA MET A 89 14.89 -3.76 -6.22
C MET A 89 15.29 -5.21 -5.88
N PRO A 90 15.07 -6.18 -6.80
CA PRO A 90 14.36 -6.04 -8.08
C PRO A 90 12.88 -5.73 -7.86
N PHE A 91 12.33 -4.81 -8.66
CA PHE A 91 10.97 -4.30 -8.52
C PHE A 91 9.89 -5.32 -8.86
N MET A 92 10.15 -6.23 -9.79
CA MET A 92 9.28 -7.35 -10.12
C MET A 92 9.23 -8.42 -9.01
N GLN A 93 10.17 -8.34 -8.05
CA GLN A 93 10.22 -9.18 -6.86
C GLN A 93 9.87 -8.40 -5.58
N PHE A 94 9.55 -7.10 -5.73
CA PHE A 94 9.14 -6.25 -4.63
C PHE A 94 7.84 -6.78 -4.01
N LYS A 95 7.78 -6.76 -2.68
CA LYS A 95 6.59 -7.11 -1.92
C LYS A 95 5.96 -5.85 -1.35
N PRO A 96 4.90 -5.33 -1.99
CA PRO A 96 4.12 -4.21 -1.47
C PRO A 96 3.70 -4.41 0.00
N PRO A 97 3.85 -3.38 0.84
CA PRO A 97 3.27 -3.35 2.18
C PRO A 97 1.75 -3.58 2.15
N VAL A 98 1.27 -4.52 2.96
CA VAL A 98 -0.16 -4.77 3.16
C VAL A 98 -0.67 -3.86 4.28
N TYR A 99 -1.67 -3.03 3.98
CA TYR A 99 -2.31 -2.19 5.00
C TYR A 99 -3.58 -2.87 5.47
N SER A 100 -3.62 -3.18 6.76
CA SER A 100 -4.77 -3.80 7.41
C SER A 100 -5.76 -2.76 7.91
N CYS A 101 -7.02 -3.18 8.00
CA CYS A 101 -8.07 -2.48 8.73
C CYS A 101 -8.36 -3.29 10.00
N ASN A 102 -8.09 -2.73 11.18
CA ASN A 102 -8.38 -3.39 12.44
C ASN A 102 -9.73 -2.92 12.99
N PHE A 103 -10.76 -3.76 12.88
CA PHE A 103 -12.10 -3.47 13.45
C PHE A 103 -12.22 -3.83 14.94
N GLN A 104 -11.22 -4.48 15.55
CA GLN A 104 -11.26 -4.87 16.96
C GLN A 104 -10.93 -3.71 17.90
N THR A 105 -10.16 -2.74 17.42
CA THR A 105 -9.78 -1.55 18.17
C THR A 105 -10.49 -0.33 17.58
N PRO A 106 -11.15 0.54 18.37
CA PRO A 106 -11.74 1.76 17.83
C PRO A 106 -10.72 2.61 17.08
N PHE A 107 -11.07 3.12 15.89
CA PHE A 107 -10.13 3.88 15.04
C PHE A 107 -9.57 5.12 15.73
N ARG A 108 -10.39 5.81 16.54
CA ARG A 108 -9.92 6.90 17.42
C ARG A 108 -8.75 6.50 18.32
N GLU A 109 -8.75 5.28 18.87
CA GLU A 109 -7.64 4.79 19.70
C GLU A 109 -6.43 4.42 18.84
N GLN A 110 -6.64 3.88 17.64
CA GLN A 110 -5.55 3.63 16.68
C GLN A 110 -4.84 4.93 16.29
N PHE A 111 -5.57 6.03 16.08
CA PHE A 111 -4.99 7.33 15.78
C PHE A 111 -4.07 7.88 16.88
N LYS A 112 -4.38 7.62 18.15
CA LYS A 112 -3.54 8.04 19.29
C LYS A 112 -2.20 7.33 19.36
N THR A 113 -2.02 6.23 18.63
CA THR A 113 -0.74 5.51 18.55
C THR A 113 0.27 6.19 17.63
N LEU A 114 -0.19 7.13 16.78
CA LEU A 114 0.64 7.86 15.83
C LEU A 114 1.16 9.18 16.44
N ASN A 115 2.39 9.56 16.10
CA ASN A 115 2.96 10.83 16.59
C ASN A 115 2.35 12.03 15.85
N GLU A 116 2.38 11.98 14.52
CA GLU A 116 1.83 13.02 13.66
C GLU A 116 0.94 12.40 12.58
N PRO A 117 -0.33 12.07 12.91
CA PRO A 117 -1.22 11.39 11.98
C PRO A 117 -1.53 12.25 10.75
N VAL A 118 -1.49 11.60 9.60
CA VAL A 118 -1.92 12.16 8.31
C VAL A 118 -2.92 11.21 7.68
N ALA A 119 -4.11 11.71 7.38
CA ALA A 119 -5.16 10.95 6.71
C ALA A 119 -5.33 11.42 5.26
N LEU A 120 -5.30 10.45 4.35
CA LEU A 120 -5.38 10.67 2.90
C LEU A 120 -6.73 10.16 2.39
N PRO A 121 -7.65 11.03 1.96
CA PRO A 121 -8.93 10.61 1.40
C PRO A 121 -8.76 9.91 0.05
N ILE A 122 -9.13 8.63 -0.02
CA ILE A 122 -9.11 7.83 -1.25
C ILE A 122 -10.54 7.73 -1.80
N TYR A 123 -10.80 8.37 -2.94
CA TYR A 123 -12.13 8.38 -3.56
C TYR A 123 -12.35 7.20 -4.51
N ASP A 124 -11.35 6.89 -5.34
CA ASP A 124 -11.40 5.86 -6.37
C ASP A 124 -10.02 5.20 -6.54
N GLY A 125 -9.98 4.16 -7.35
CA GLY A 125 -8.77 3.58 -7.89
C GLY A 125 -8.30 2.33 -7.15
N LYS A 126 -7.32 1.67 -7.76
CA LYS A 126 -6.61 0.52 -7.18
C LYS A 126 -5.23 0.96 -6.74
N ARG A 127 -4.82 0.55 -5.54
CA ARG A 127 -3.48 0.84 -5.02
C ARG A 127 -2.44 0.08 -5.86
N VAL A 128 -1.41 0.79 -6.30
CA VAL A 128 -0.34 0.29 -7.16
C VAL A 128 0.99 0.91 -6.77
N TYR A 129 2.07 0.25 -7.20
CA TYR A 129 3.43 0.76 -7.12
C TYR A 129 3.97 0.93 -8.53
N ILE A 130 4.64 2.04 -8.80
CA ILE A 130 5.21 2.33 -10.11
C ILE A 130 6.70 2.61 -9.95
N LYS A 131 7.53 1.83 -10.64
CA LYS A 131 8.94 2.10 -10.85
C LYS A 131 9.11 2.93 -12.11
N LEU A 132 9.87 4.01 -11.97
CA LEU A 132 10.26 4.96 -13.00
C LEU A 132 11.77 4.78 -13.25
N GLY A 133 12.22 4.69 -14.49
CA GLY A 133 13.64 4.73 -14.86
C GLY A 133 14.47 3.51 -14.40
N SER A 134 15.76 3.74 -14.12
CA SER A 134 16.83 2.80 -13.68
C SER A 134 17.99 2.64 -14.68
N GLU A 135 17.76 2.12 -15.89
CA GLU A 135 18.80 1.95 -16.93
C GLU A 135 18.41 2.58 -18.27
N SER A 136 17.11 2.58 -18.56
CA SER A 136 16.50 3.35 -19.62
C SER A 136 15.64 4.41 -18.96
N ILE A 137 15.79 5.67 -19.38
CA ILE A 137 14.87 6.75 -18.96
C ILE A 137 13.40 6.44 -19.31
N ASN A 138 13.17 5.46 -20.20
CA ASN A 138 11.85 5.06 -20.67
C ASN A 138 11.25 3.85 -19.91
N SER A 139 11.96 3.21 -18.97
CA SER A 139 11.41 2.03 -18.29
C SER A 139 10.40 2.41 -17.21
N ILE A 140 9.12 2.13 -17.49
CA ILE A 140 8.04 2.21 -16.51
C ILE A 140 7.56 0.80 -16.22
N GLN A 141 7.59 0.40 -14.95
CA GLN A 141 7.05 -0.88 -14.48
C GLN A 141 6.01 -0.61 -13.40
N MET A 142 4.96 -1.43 -13.33
CA MET A 142 3.90 -1.26 -12.35
C MET A 142 3.53 -2.63 -11.75
N VAL A 143 3.33 -2.66 -10.44
CA VAL A 143 2.84 -3.84 -9.72
C VAL A 143 1.61 -3.51 -8.87
N ASP A 144 0.71 -4.47 -8.74
CA ASP A 144 -0.42 -4.39 -7.81
C ASP A 144 0.02 -4.67 -6.36
N ILE A 145 -0.92 -4.61 -5.40
CA ILE A 145 -0.65 -4.89 -3.98
C ILE A 145 -0.27 -6.35 -3.67
N ALA A 146 -0.49 -7.29 -4.60
CA ALA A 146 -0.05 -8.67 -4.47
C ALA A 146 1.35 -8.89 -5.05
N GLY A 147 1.97 -7.85 -5.62
CA GLY A 147 3.27 -7.92 -6.26
C GLY A 147 3.20 -8.42 -7.71
N ASN A 148 2.00 -8.55 -8.29
CA ASN A 148 1.87 -8.97 -9.68
C ASN A 148 2.14 -7.81 -10.62
N ALA A 149 2.87 -8.09 -11.70
CA ALA A 149 3.06 -7.17 -12.81
C ALA A 149 1.72 -6.81 -13.44
N ILE A 150 1.48 -5.52 -13.63
CA ILE A 150 0.28 -5.02 -14.33
C ILE A 150 0.68 -4.00 -15.38
N ALA A 151 -0.08 -3.97 -16.49
CA ALA A 151 0.15 -3.02 -17.56
C ALA A 151 -0.26 -1.61 -17.11
N ALA A 152 0.67 -0.64 -17.23
CA ALA A 152 0.36 0.77 -17.02
C ALA A 152 -0.35 1.35 -18.25
N PRO A 153 -1.39 2.19 -18.07
CA PRO A 153 -2.04 2.86 -19.19
C PRO A 153 -1.04 3.68 -20.01
N GLU A 154 -1.10 3.58 -21.34
CA GLU A 154 -0.12 4.21 -22.25
C GLU A 154 0.01 5.73 -22.03
N LYS A 155 -1.11 6.42 -21.82
CA LYS A 155 -1.11 7.86 -21.53
C LYS A 155 -0.33 8.19 -20.25
N LEU A 156 -0.50 7.38 -19.20
CA LEU A 156 0.22 7.54 -17.95
C LEU A 156 1.71 7.23 -18.13
N VAL A 157 2.05 6.18 -18.87
CA VAL A 157 3.44 5.83 -19.21
C VAL A 157 4.12 7.00 -19.92
N ASN A 158 3.51 7.55 -20.96
CA ASN A 158 4.06 8.68 -21.72
C ASN A 158 4.26 9.91 -20.83
N GLU A 159 3.30 10.24 -19.96
CA GLU A 159 3.44 11.38 -19.04
C GLU A 159 4.58 11.17 -18.03
N LEU A 160 4.72 9.97 -17.49
CA LEU A 160 5.74 9.64 -16.50
C LEU A 160 7.15 9.59 -17.11
N GLN A 161 7.30 9.07 -18.32
CA GLN A 161 8.58 9.05 -19.05
C GLN A 161 9.14 10.46 -19.26
N LEU A 162 8.27 11.45 -19.53
CA LEU A 162 8.67 12.86 -19.67
C LEU A 162 9.25 13.47 -18.38
N LYS A 163 9.00 12.84 -17.22
CA LYS A 163 9.52 13.31 -15.92
C LYS A 163 10.87 12.68 -15.56
N VAL A 164 11.27 11.59 -16.22
CA VAL A 164 12.55 10.93 -15.98
C VAL A 164 13.64 11.69 -16.72
N LYS A 165 14.55 12.32 -15.98
CA LYS A 165 15.60 13.19 -16.51
C LYS A 165 16.89 13.02 -15.73
N ILE A 166 18.00 12.94 -16.46
CA ILE A 166 19.36 12.86 -15.90
C ILE A 166 19.60 14.03 -14.94
N SER A 167 20.25 13.74 -13.80
CA SER A 167 20.51 14.73 -12.74
C SER A 167 19.28 15.34 -12.06
N GLN A 168 18.06 14.89 -12.38
CA GLN A 168 16.83 15.30 -11.67
C GLN A 168 16.15 14.08 -11.04
N LEU A 169 15.67 13.16 -11.89
CA LEU A 169 15.02 11.92 -11.49
C LEU A 169 15.38 10.82 -12.47
N GLU A 170 16.32 9.98 -12.08
CA GLU A 170 16.82 8.87 -12.90
C GLU A 170 16.13 7.57 -12.56
N CYS A 171 15.69 7.43 -11.30
CA CYS A 171 14.93 6.28 -10.84
C CYS A 171 14.02 6.68 -9.67
N ALA A 172 12.82 6.13 -9.59
CA ALA A 172 11.98 6.26 -8.41
C ALA A 172 10.97 5.12 -8.31
N VAL A 173 10.52 4.82 -7.08
CA VAL A 173 9.36 3.96 -6.85
C VAL A 173 8.33 4.77 -6.09
N ILE A 174 7.18 4.99 -6.72
CA ILE A 174 6.05 5.74 -6.16
C ILE A 174 4.91 4.80 -5.77
N GLU A 175 4.24 5.15 -4.68
CA GLU A 175 2.98 4.55 -4.27
C GLU A 175 1.83 5.43 -4.73
N GLY A 176 0.79 4.85 -5.33
CA GLY A 176 -0.37 5.61 -5.77
C GLY A 176 -1.64 4.78 -5.93
N TYR A 177 -2.73 5.47 -6.25
CA TYR A 177 -4.00 4.86 -6.66
C TYR A 177 -4.22 5.12 -8.15
N LEU A 178 -4.29 4.04 -8.94
CA LEU A 178 -4.64 4.07 -10.35
C LEU A 178 -6.17 4.22 -10.47
N GLU A 179 -6.62 5.41 -10.86
CA GLU A 179 -8.03 5.79 -10.93
C GLU A 179 -8.69 5.28 -12.23
N SER A 180 -10.03 5.24 -12.24
CA SER A 180 -10.82 4.75 -13.39
C SER A 180 -10.61 5.54 -14.69
N ASP A 181 -10.15 6.78 -14.59
CA ASP A 181 -9.81 7.64 -15.73
C ASP A 181 -8.36 7.50 -16.21
N PHE A 182 -7.65 6.46 -15.73
CA PHE A 182 -6.26 6.14 -16.03
C PHE A 182 -5.22 7.11 -15.46
N GLY A 183 -5.63 8.06 -14.62
CA GLY A 183 -4.72 8.89 -13.82
C GLY A 183 -4.14 8.12 -12.63
N ILE A 184 -3.01 8.60 -12.12
CA ILE A 184 -2.42 8.18 -10.85
C ILE A 184 -2.60 9.29 -9.82
N ARG A 185 -3.08 8.89 -8.64
CA ARG A 185 -3.08 9.73 -7.45
C ARG A 185 -1.95 9.26 -6.53
N VAL A 186 -0.86 10.02 -6.51
CA VAL A 186 0.36 9.71 -5.76
C VAL A 186 0.12 9.93 -4.28
N VAL A 187 0.45 8.91 -3.48
CA VAL A 187 0.27 8.89 -2.02
C VAL A 187 1.53 8.62 -1.24
N ASP A 188 2.65 8.28 -1.89
CA ASP A 188 3.99 8.28 -1.29
C ASP A 188 5.08 8.07 -2.35
N VAL A 189 6.33 8.14 -1.89
CA VAL A 189 7.50 7.73 -2.65
C VAL A 189 8.42 6.91 -1.73
N LEU A 190 8.81 5.73 -2.20
CA LEU A 190 9.61 4.76 -1.45
C LEU A 190 11.10 4.99 -1.66
N MET A 191 11.47 5.36 -2.89
CA MET A 191 12.84 5.72 -3.22
C MET A 191 12.90 6.73 -4.36
N MET A 192 13.97 7.51 -4.38
CA MET A 192 14.37 8.39 -5.48
C MET A 192 15.88 8.25 -5.71
N ASN A 193 16.28 8.16 -6.98
CA ASN A 193 17.66 8.03 -7.45
C ASN A 193 18.45 6.94 -6.71
N GLY A 194 17.82 5.79 -6.48
CA GLY A 194 18.43 4.62 -5.85
C GLY A 194 18.54 4.70 -4.32
N MET A 195 18.00 5.75 -3.68
CA MET A 195 18.07 5.98 -2.25
C MET A 195 16.69 5.94 -1.61
N ALA A 196 16.59 5.29 -0.44
CA ALA A 196 15.40 5.37 0.40
C ALA A 196 15.22 6.82 0.88
N ILE A 197 13.98 7.26 1.04
CA ILE A 197 13.69 8.60 1.56
C ILE A 197 13.25 8.47 3.01
N GLU A 198 14.17 8.73 3.94
CA GLU A 198 13.93 8.66 5.39
C GLU A 198 13.25 9.92 5.96
N GLN A 199 12.99 10.91 5.11
CA GLN A 199 12.34 12.16 5.52
C GLN A 199 10.87 11.95 5.91
N PRO A 200 10.28 12.87 6.71
CA PRO A 200 8.85 12.86 7.02
C PRO A 200 7.96 12.82 5.77
N TYR A 201 6.78 12.21 5.89
CA TYR A 201 5.82 12.03 4.79
C TYR A 201 5.59 13.30 3.97
N ARG A 202 5.29 14.42 4.64
CA ARG A 202 5.04 15.72 3.97
C ARG A 202 6.24 16.17 3.13
N SER A 203 7.46 15.92 3.59
CA SER A 203 8.69 16.23 2.87
C SER A 203 8.88 15.33 1.66
N ARG A 204 8.58 14.02 1.79
CA ARG A 204 8.62 13.06 0.68
C ARG A 204 7.66 13.44 -0.43
N ILE A 205 6.41 13.77 -0.07
CA ILE A 205 5.39 14.22 -1.02
C ILE A 205 5.80 15.53 -1.69
N LYS A 206 6.33 16.49 -0.93
CA LYS A 206 6.84 17.75 -1.50
C LYS A 206 7.97 17.50 -2.50
N ALA A 207 8.90 16.61 -2.17
CA ALA A 207 10.03 16.26 -3.03
C ALA A 207 9.55 15.62 -4.35
N ILE A 208 8.73 14.57 -4.28
CA ILE A 208 8.25 13.91 -5.50
C ILE A 208 7.32 14.82 -6.32
N LYS A 209 6.50 15.67 -5.68
CA LYS A 209 5.67 16.67 -6.36
C LYS A 209 6.50 17.74 -7.07
N GLY A 210 7.60 18.17 -6.45
CA GLY A 210 8.54 19.12 -7.06
C GLY A 210 9.19 18.59 -8.34
N VAL A 211 9.35 17.27 -8.43
CA VAL A 211 10.02 16.59 -9.54
C VAL A 211 9.05 16.12 -10.62
N LEU A 212 7.99 15.40 -10.26
CA LEU A 212 6.99 14.91 -11.22
C LEU A 212 6.03 16.01 -11.69
N GLY A 213 5.92 17.11 -10.93
CA GLY A 213 4.92 18.14 -11.16
C GLY A 213 3.50 17.62 -10.90
N SER A 214 2.50 18.37 -11.34
CA SER A 214 1.09 17.99 -11.30
C SER A 214 0.47 18.13 -12.68
N SER A 215 -0.42 17.20 -13.05
CA SER A 215 -1.15 17.22 -14.31
C SER A 215 -2.53 16.56 -14.14
N TYR A 216 -3.31 16.48 -15.21
CA TYR A 216 -4.55 15.71 -15.20
C TYR A 216 -4.30 14.19 -15.00
N LEU A 217 -3.09 13.68 -15.28
CA LEU A 217 -2.75 12.28 -15.05
C LEU A 217 -1.99 12.06 -13.74
N ILE A 218 -1.18 13.02 -13.28
CA ILE A 218 -0.39 12.90 -12.06
C ILE A 218 -0.95 13.87 -11.02
N ARG A 219 -1.64 13.31 -10.03
CA ARG A 219 -2.35 14.07 -9.01
C ARG A 219 -1.84 13.71 -7.62
N TYR A 220 -2.08 14.59 -6.67
CA TYR A 220 -1.72 14.40 -5.26
C TYR A 220 -2.96 14.49 -4.40
N ILE A 221 -2.87 13.94 -3.20
CA ILE A 221 -3.91 14.05 -2.17
C ILE A 221 -3.51 15.15 -1.20
N ASP A 222 -4.44 16.07 -0.95
CA ASP A 222 -4.31 16.99 0.17
C ASP A 222 -4.59 16.21 1.45
N ALA A 223 -3.52 16.02 2.22
CA ALA A 223 -3.57 15.40 3.53
C ALA A 223 -4.43 16.23 4.48
N THR A 224 -5.42 15.60 5.12
CA THR A 224 -6.12 16.18 6.25
C THR A 224 -5.62 15.54 7.55
N ALA A 225 -5.52 16.35 8.61
CA ALA A 225 -5.22 15.89 9.96
C ALA A 225 -6.41 16.12 10.91
N ASN A 226 -7.50 16.71 10.42
CA ASN A 226 -8.60 17.16 11.24
C ASN A 226 -9.76 16.15 11.19
N TYR A 227 -10.09 15.58 12.35
CA TYR A 227 -11.16 14.61 12.49
C TYR A 227 -12.52 15.11 11.99
N GLY A 228 -12.83 16.39 12.19
CA GLY A 228 -14.10 16.97 11.72
C GLY A 228 -14.22 16.98 10.20
N GLU A 229 -13.11 17.15 9.50
CA GLU A 229 -13.04 17.18 8.02
C GLU A 229 -13.15 15.78 7.43
N LEU A 230 -12.62 14.76 8.11
CA LEU A 230 -12.71 13.36 7.67
C LEU A 230 -14.16 12.91 7.55
N LYS A 231 -14.99 13.28 8.52
CA LYS A 231 -16.41 12.91 8.56
C LYS A 231 -17.24 13.48 7.42
N GLN A 232 -16.93 14.70 6.98
CA GLN A 232 -17.65 15.35 5.89
C GLN A 232 -17.11 14.96 4.52
N ASN A 233 -16.03 14.19 4.48
CA ASN A 233 -15.36 13.80 3.26
C ASN A 233 -16.06 12.60 2.60
N LYS A 234 -16.25 12.66 1.27
CA LYS A 234 -16.89 11.60 0.48
C LYS A 234 -15.95 10.46 0.06
N ALA A 235 -14.76 10.37 0.65
CA ALA A 235 -13.81 9.31 0.35
C ALA A 235 -14.40 7.93 0.57
N ARG A 236 -13.92 6.93 -0.18
CA ARG A 236 -14.24 5.52 0.04
C ARG A 236 -13.61 5.00 1.32
N HIS A 237 -12.39 5.43 1.60
CA HIS A 237 -11.65 5.16 2.82
C HIS A 237 -10.54 6.20 3.00
N PHE A 238 -9.95 6.24 4.17
CA PHE A 238 -8.76 7.03 4.48
C PHE A 238 -7.56 6.12 4.63
N LEU A 239 -6.47 6.47 3.96
CA LEU A 239 -5.16 5.89 4.22
C LEU A 239 -4.48 6.76 5.28
N VAL A 240 -4.20 6.18 6.45
CA VAL A 240 -3.65 6.90 7.60
C VAL A 240 -2.19 6.52 7.78
N LYS A 241 -1.32 7.52 7.86
CA LYS A 241 0.14 7.39 7.98
C LYS A 241 0.64 8.20 9.18
N ASP A 242 1.73 7.77 9.80
CA ASP A 242 2.52 8.62 10.70
C ASP A 242 3.48 9.48 9.86
N ASN A 243 3.36 10.81 9.94
CA ASN A 243 4.22 11.72 9.21
C ASN A 243 5.70 11.58 9.58
N THR A 244 6.01 11.12 10.79
CA THR A 244 7.38 11.00 11.30
C THR A 244 8.09 9.72 10.85
N LYS A 245 7.36 8.76 10.28
CA LYS A 245 7.87 7.45 9.90
C LYS A 245 8.23 7.36 8.41
N PRO A 246 9.20 6.50 8.05
CA PRO A 246 9.54 6.24 6.65
C PRO A 246 8.37 5.56 5.92
N CYS A 247 8.41 5.58 4.58
CA CYS A 247 7.39 4.90 3.78
C CYS A 247 7.47 3.37 3.98
N GLY A 248 6.30 2.73 4.10
CA GLY A 248 6.21 1.26 4.23
C GLY A 248 6.41 0.72 5.64
N ASP A 249 6.47 1.59 6.66
CA ASP A 249 6.47 1.21 8.07
C ASP A 249 5.09 0.66 8.52
N ASP A 250 5.09 -0.17 9.57
CA ASP A 250 3.89 -0.86 10.11
C ASP A 250 2.87 0.09 10.75
N SER A 251 3.19 1.38 10.83
CA SER A 251 2.34 2.46 11.36
C SER A 251 1.24 2.93 10.38
N THR A 252 1.15 2.33 9.19
CA THR A 252 0.15 2.69 8.18
C THR A 252 -1.07 1.77 8.22
N PHE A 253 -2.27 2.35 8.31
CA PHE A 253 -3.52 1.58 8.33
C PHE A 253 -4.63 2.25 7.49
N VAL A 254 -5.68 1.48 7.23
CA VAL A 254 -6.85 1.95 6.47
C VAL A 254 -8.03 2.14 7.40
N VAL A 255 -8.71 3.28 7.28
CA VAL A 255 -9.99 3.51 7.93
C VAL A 255 -11.10 3.58 6.87
N PRO A 256 -12.08 2.68 6.89
CA PRO A 256 -13.15 2.68 5.91
C PRO A 256 -14.18 3.77 6.22
N ASN A 257 -14.70 4.46 5.21
CA ASN A 257 -15.63 5.57 5.42
C ASN A 257 -17.08 5.12 5.17
N PHE A 258 -17.74 4.58 6.20
CA PHE A 258 -19.16 4.20 6.15
C PHE A 258 -19.81 4.35 7.54
N TYR A 259 -21.14 4.38 7.55
CA TYR A 259 -21.97 4.21 8.75
C TYR A 259 -22.35 2.74 8.89
N SER A 260 -22.41 2.21 10.12
CA SER A 260 -22.88 0.85 10.40
C SER A 260 -23.92 0.88 11.51
N ILE A 261 -25.13 0.42 11.22
CA ILE A 261 -26.26 0.41 12.15
C ILE A 261 -26.89 -0.99 12.17
N LYS A 262 -27.65 -1.30 13.23
CA LYS A 262 -28.35 -2.59 13.30
C LYS A 262 -29.75 -2.48 12.71
N VAL A 263 -30.17 -3.55 12.05
CA VAL A 263 -31.50 -3.73 11.45
C VAL A 263 -31.97 -5.17 11.67
N LEU A 264 -33.28 -5.39 11.50
CA LEU A 264 -33.85 -6.74 11.46
C LEU A 264 -34.05 -7.19 10.01
N VAL A 265 -33.85 -8.48 9.77
CA VAL A 265 -34.26 -9.12 8.51
C VAL A 265 -35.77 -9.36 8.56
N GLU A 266 -36.52 -8.70 7.68
CA GLU A 266 -37.97 -8.89 7.55
C GLU A 266 -38.28 -10.23 6.88
N LYS A 267 -37.65 -10.49 5.72
CA LYS A 267 -37.81 -11.74 4.97
C LYS A 267 -36.70 -11.96 3.96
N ALA A 268 -36.51 -13.21 3.57
CA ALA A 268 -35.76 -13.58 2.37
C ALA A 268 -36.69 -13.54 1.14
N TYR A 269 -36.16 -13.17 -0.03
CA TYR A 269 -36.91 -13.24 -1.29
C TYR A 269 -36.79 -14.62 -1.94
N ASP A 270 -37.90 -15.36 -2.00
CA ASP A 270 -37.93 -16.70 -2.60
C ASP A 270 -37.55 -16.68 -4.10
N TYR A 271 -37.93 -15.63 -4.83
CA TYR A 271 -37.69 -15.50 -6.27
C TYR A 271 -36.36 -14.80 -6.63
N ARG A 272 -35.59 -14.34 -5.64
CA ARG A 272 -34.32 -13.63 -5.86
C ARG A 272 -33.30 -14.04 -4.79
N PRO A 273 -32.65 -15.20 -4.95
CA PRO A 273 -31.71 -15.74 -3.95
C PRO A 273 -30.64 -14.74 -3.55
N GLY A 274 -30.32 -14.70 -2.26
CA GLY A 274 -29.34 -13.78 -1.67
C GLY A 274 -29.85 -12.35 -1.47
N TYR A 275 -31.11 -12.04 -1.79
CA TYR A 275 -31.73 -10.77 -1.44
C TYR A 275 -32.64 -10.92 -0.22
N TYR A 276 -32.55 -9.94 0.68
CA TYR A 276 -33.28 -9.89 1.94
C TYR A 276 -33.93 -8.53 2.10
N LYS A 277 -35.18 -8.49 2.52
CA LYS A 277 -35.82 -7.24 2.93
C LYS A 277 -35.47 -6.97 4.39
N VAL A 278 -35.07 -5.75 4.71
CA VAL A 278 -34.65 -5.34 6.06
C VAL A 278 -35.54 -4.20 6.59
N MET A 279 -35.61 -4.08 7.92
CA MET A 279 -36.50 -3.12 8.59
C MET A 279 -35.90 -2.54 9.87
N PHE A 280 -36.39 -1.36 10.25
CA PHE A 280 -36.21 -0.76 11.58
C PHE A 280 -37.44 -0.99 12.47
N ILE A 281 -37.22 -0.82 13.76
CA ILE A 281 -38.27 -0.65 14.75
C ILE A 281 -38.59 0.84 14.89
N THR A 282 -39.88 1.15 14.93
CA THR A 282 -40.45 2.49 15.08
C THR A 282 -41.45 2.50 16.24
N GLU A 283 -41.86 3.68 16.70
CA GLU A 283 -42.89 3.80 17.74
C GLU A 283 -44.24 3.18 17.32
N SER A 284 -44.51 3.08 16.01
CA SER A 284 -45.74 2.53 15.44
C SER A 284 -45.63 1.09 14.92
N GLY A 285 -44.49 0.42 15.11
CA GLY A 285 -44.26 -0.96 14.61
C GLY A 285 -42.96 -1.06 13.81
N TYR A 286 -42.99 -1.71 12.65
CA TYR A 286 -41.80 -1.89 11.80
C TYR A 286 -41.86 -1.04 10.55
N GLU A 287 -40.71 -0.51 10.13
CA GLU A 287 -40.56 0.24 8.88
C GLU A 287 -39.52 -0.44 7.99
N SER A 288 -39.97 -0.94 6.84
CA SER A 288 -39.08 -1.52 5.83
C SER A 288 -38.18 -0.45 5.22
N ILE A 289 -36.89 -0.73 5.13
CA ILE A 289 -35.91 0.24 4.63
C ILE A 289 -35.40 -0.07 3.20
N GLY A 290 -35.48 -1.34 2.78
CA GLY A 290 -35.09 -1.76 1.43
C GLY A 290 -34.54 -3.18 1.36
N ASP A 291 -33.84 -3.44 0.26
CA ASP A 291 -33.31 -4.77 -0.07
C ASP A 291 -31.79 -4.83 0.14
N LEU A 292 -31.36 -5.78 0.98
CA LEU A 292 -29.98 -6.15 1.23
C LEU A 292 -29.56 -7.32 0.33
N TYR A 293 -28.44 -7.20 -0.36
CA TYR A 293 -27.83 -8.31 -1.10
C TYR A 293 -26.69 -8.95 -0.30
N SER A 294 -26.80 -10.25 -0.04
CA SER A 294 -25.80 -11.09 0.64
C SER A 294 -25.80 -12.50 0.03
N PRO A 295 -25.03 -12.75 -1.05
CA PRO A 295 -25.08 -14.01 -1.78
C PRO A 295 -24.33 -15.17 -1.10
N HIS A 296 -23.47 -14.87 -0.13
CA HIS A 296 -22.57 -15.85 0.48
C HIS A 296 -23.04 -16.31 1.86
N GLU A 297 -24.06 -15.66 2.43
CA GLU A 297 -24.56 -15.94 3.77
C GLU A 297 -26.08 -15.91 3.76
N GLU A 298 -26.70 -17.00 4.22
CA GLU A 298 -28.15 -17.09 4.36
C GLU A 298 -28.60 -16.37 5.65
N LEU A 299 -29.49 -15.40 5.48
CA LEU A 299 -30.05 -14.63 6.59
C LEU A 299 -31.51 -15.04 6.83
N HIS A 300 -31.81 -15.51 8.04
CA HIS A 300 -33.17 -15.89 8.41
C HIS A 300 -34.01 -14.66 8.80
N PRO A 301 -35.35 -14.71 8.63
CA PRO A 301 -36.22 -13.67 9.17
C PRO A 301 -36.02 -13.45 10.68
N ASN A 302 -36.22 -12.22 11.13
CA ASN A 302 -36.13 -11.77 12.52
C ASN A 302 -34.73 -11.84 13.15
N ILE A 303 -33.67 -12.12 12.38
CA ILE A 303 -32.31 -11.99 12.91
C ILE A 303 -31.87 -10.52 12.85
N GLN A 304 -31.13 -10.10 13.88
CA GLN A 304 -30.44 -8.82 13.88
C GLN A 304 -29.16 -8.90 13.05
N VAL A 305 -28.99 -7.98 12.10
CA VAL A 305 -27.75 -7.82 11.34
C VAL A 305 -27.30 -6.37 11.38
N GLN A 306 -26.02 -6.14 11.08
CA GLN A 306 -25.56 -4.78 10.80
C GLN A 306 -25.50 -4.53 9.30
N ILE A 307 -26.05 -3.40 8.86
CA ILE A 307 -25.87 -2.89 7.50
C ILE A 307 -24.90 -1.73 7.52
N ALA A 308 -24.09 -1.62 6.46
CA ALA A 308 -23.21 -0.51 6.23
C ALA A 308 -23.67 0.31 5.02
N PHE A 309 -23.50 1.63 5.08
CA PHE A 309 -23.92 2.57 4.03
C PHE A 309 -23.13 3.87 4.09
N LYS A 310 -23.24 4.69 3.04
CA LYS A 310 -22.57 6.00 2.96
C LYS A 310 -23.52 7.18 2.88
N GLU A 311 -24.72 6.95 2.37
CA GLU A 311 -25.66 8.00 2.03
C GLU A 311 -27.04 7.71 2.63
N VAL A 312 -27.79 8.78 2.87
CA VAL A 312 -29.13 8.76 3.45
C VAL A 312 -30.04 9.59 2.57
N GLU A 313 -31.20 9.04 2.23
CA GLU A 313 -32.24 9.72 1.46
C GLU A 313 -33.56 9.63 2.24
N ASN A 314 -34.24 10.76 2.42
CA ASN A 314 -35.48 10.84 3.21
C ASN A 314 -35.39 10.24 4.63
N GLY A 315 -34.20 10.28 5.24
CA GLY A 315 -33.96 9.73 6.57
C GLY A 315 -33.64 8.23 6.62
N LEU A 316 -33.57 7.55 5.47
CA LEU A 316 -33.26 6.11 5.36
C LEU A 316 -31.93 5.86 4.63
N PRO A 317 -31.19 4.79 4.99
CA PRO A 317 -29.95 4.45 4.30
C PRO A 317 -30.24 4.01 2.86
N ILE A 318 -29.40 4.42 1.91
CA ILE A 318 -29.46 3.97 0.52
C ILE A 318 -28.19 3.24 0.10
N GLY A 319 -28.33 2.30 -0.85
CA GLY A 319 -27.20 1.52 -1.38
C GLY A 319 -26.43 0.75 -0.31
N PHE A 320 -27.12 0.33 0.76
CA PHE A 320 -26.50 -0.35 1.88
C PHE A 320 -26.12 -1.79 1.55
N TRP A 321 -25.13 -2.32 2.27
CA TRP A 321 -24.64 -3.69 2.15
C TRP A 321 -24.48 -4.31 3.54
N LEU A 322 -24.23 -5.62 3.60
CA LEU A 322 -23.99 -6.30 4.86
C LEU A 322 -22.67 -5.78 5.45
N SER A 323 -22.72 -5.18 6.64
CA SER A 323 -21.54 -4.57 7.26
C SER A 323 -20.44 -5.61 7.48
N PRO A 324 -19.16 -5.28 7.28
CA PRO A 324 -18.06 -6.17 7.70
C PRO A 324 -17.99 -6.31 9.23
N ILE A 325 -18.66 -5.40 9.97
CA ILE A 325 -18.78 -5.42 11.41
C ILE A 325 -20.06 -6.17 11.75
N GLN A 326 -19.97 -7.50 11.86
CA GLN A 326 -21.09 -8.31 12.34
C GLN A 326 -20.88 -8.69 13.80
N ASN A 327 -21.98 -8.81 14.55
CA ASN A 327 -21.92 -9.43 15.86
C ASN A 327 -21.55 -10.91 15.68
N LYS A 328 -20.61 -11.43 16.47
CA LYS A 328 -20.14 -12.83 16.35
C LYS A 328 -21.22 -13.83 16.75
N GLU A 329 -22.19 -13.39 17.54
CA GLU A 329 -23.36 -14.16 17.94
C GLU A 329 -24.56 -13.72 17.07
N LYS A 330 -24.64 -14.17 15.82
CA LYS A 330 -25.78 -13.91 14.91
C LYS A 330 -27.06 -14.69 15.28
N LEU A 331 -27.26 -15.00 16.56
CA LEU A 331 -28.23 -16.01 16.98
C LEU A 331 -29.06 -15.52 18.16
N THR A 332 -30.08 -14.72 17.83
CA THR A 332 -31.45 -14.70 18.42
C THR A 332 -32.19 -13.50 17.84
N TYR A 333 -33.52 -13.57 17.81
CA TYR A 333 -34.32 -12.36 17.59
C TYR A 333 -34.01 -11.36 18.71
N ASP A 334 -33.40 -10.24 18.34
CA ASP A 334 -33.04 -9.15 19.24
C ASP A 334 -33.41 -7.82 18.58
N GLU A 335 -34.37 -7.15 19.18
CA GLU A 335 -34.86 -5.84 18.77
C GLU A 335 -33.92 -4.70 19.19
N LYS A 336 -33.08 -4.94 20.19
CA LYS A 336 -32.30 -3.91 20.85
C LYS A 336 -31.31 -3.26 19.90
N GLY A 337 -31.45 -1.95 19.73
CA GLY A 337 -30.56 -1.18 18.88
C GLY A 337 -30.94 -1.26 17.40
N THR A 338 -32.13 -1.75 17.04
CA THR A 338 -32.64 -1.74 15.65
C THR A 338 -33.66 -0.62 15.40
N GLU A 339 -33.74 0.34 16.32
CA GLU A 339 -34.69 1.44 16.25
C GLU A 339 -34.28 2.47 15.19
N ILE A 340 -35.27 3.05 14.49
CA ILE A 340 -35.04 4.11 13.50
C ILE A 340 -34.37 5.35 14.11
N THR A 341 -34.45 5.52 15.43
CA THR A 341 -33.79 6.62 16.14
C THR A 341 -32.26 6.61 16.00
N GLN A 342 -31.65 5.47 15.64
CA GLN A 342 -30.25 5.40 15.21
C GLN A 342 -29.94 6.39 14.07
N MET A 343 -30.88 6.59 13.14
CA MET A 343 -30.75 7.54 12.04
C MET A 343 -30.69 9.00 12.50
N LYS A 344 -31.20 9.30 13.70
CA LYS A 344 -31.06 10.63 14.33
C LYS A 344 -29.71 10.80 15.03
N LYS A 345 -29.00 9.69 15.27
CA LYS A 345 -27.72 9.62 15.97
C LYS A 345 -26.59 9.03 15.10
N LEU A 346 -26.68 9.15 13.77
CA LEU A 346 -25.69 8.59 12.82
C LEU A 346 -24.24 8.92 13.17
N ASN A 347 -24.01 10.05 13.83
CA ASN A 347 -22.72 10.45 14.33
C ASN A 347 -22.05 9.41 15.24
N GLU A 348 -22.82 8.64 16.00
CA GLU A 348 -22.36 7.57 16.90
C GLU A 348 -22.06 6.26 16.15
N TYR A 349 -22.55 6.14 14.91
CA TYR A 349 -22.51 4.93 14.08
C TYR A 349 -21.58 5.06 12.87
N TRP A 350 -20.81 6.14 12.79
CA TRP A 350 -19.81 6.33 11.74
C TRP A 350 -18.53 5.59 12.11
N TYR A 351 -18.03 4.77 11.17
CA TYR A 351 -16.79 4.00 11.33
C TYR A 351 -15.62 4.56 10.52
N GLY A 352 -15.82 5.73 9.90
CA GLY A 352 -14.75 6.47 9.24
C GLY A 352 -13.78 7.18 10.18
N LEU A 353 -14.11 7.25 11.49
CA LEU A 353 -13.21 7.46 12.65
C LEU A 353 -13.92 7.59 14.00
#